data_AF-A0A8J2J5K7-F1
#
_entry.id   AF-A0A8J2J5K7-F1
#
_cell.length_a   1.000
_cell.length_b   1.000
_cell.length_c   1.000
_cell.angle_alpha   90.00
_cell.angle_beta   90.00
_cell.angle_gamma   90.00
#
_symmetry.space_group_name_H-M   'P 1'
#
loop_
_entity.id
_entity.type
_entity.pdbx_description
1 polymer ?
#
loop_
_entity_poly.entity_id
_entity_poly.type
_entity_poly.pdbx_seq_one_letter_code
_entity_poly.pdbx_strand_id
1 'polypeptide(L)' 'GQWEEYMRTEVVWDNLNPEFATKVKIDYRFEEEQLIRFVVYDIDKPSSNLTDHDFLGFAECTVGRVVSAGYGGLELP' A
#
# COMPACT_ATOMS: atom_id res chain seq x y z
N GLY A 1 -1.48 9.17 16.71
CA GLY A 1 -2.50 8.92 15.69
C GLY A 1 -2.51 7.45 15.38
N GLN A 2 -3.68 6.87 15.12
CA GLN A 2 -3.83 5.49 14.71
C GLN A 2 -3.98 5.45 13.19
N TRP A 3 -3.34 4.48 12.52
CA TRP A 3 -3.54 4.26 11.10
C TRP A 3 -4.87 3.55 10.86
N GLU A 4 -5.58 3.95 9.81
CA GLU A 4 -6.83 3.33 9.37
C GLU A 4 -6.60 2.69 8.00
N GLU A 5 -7.15 1.50 7.79
CA GLU A 5 -7.08 0.81 6.50
C GLU A 5 -7.98 1.52 5.49
N TYR A 6 -7.36 2.17 4.50
CA TYR A 6 -8.10 2.86 3.44
C TYR A 6 -8.51 1.93 2.30
N MET A 7 -7.62 0.98 1.94
CA MET A 7 -7.86 0.02 0.87
C MET A 7 -6.97 -1.22 1.07
N ARG A 8 -7.44 -2.34 0.54
CA ARG A 8 -6.70 -3.60 0.41
C ARG A 8 -6.75 -4.09 -1.04
N THR A 9 -5.62 -4.55 -1.57
CA THR A 9 -5.53 -5.14 -2.90
C THR A 9 -5.96 -6.61 -2.88
N GLU A 10 -6.07 -7.21 -4.06
CA GLU A 10 -6.15 -8.66 -4.20
C GLU A 10 -4.86 -9.37 -3.77
N VAL A 11 -4.98 -10.66 -3.48
CA VAL A 11 -3.85 -11.54 -3.23
C VAL A 11 -3.32 -12.07 -4.56
N VAL A 12 -2.01 -11.93 -4.79
CA VAL A 12 -1.32 -12.51 -5.94
C VAL A 12 -0.57 -13.74 -5.44
N TRP A 13 -1.09 -14.92 -5.77
CA TRP A 13 -0.54 -16.19 -5.29
C TRP A 13 0.79 -16.53 -5.95
N ASP A 14 1.73 -17.04 -5.15
CA ASP A 14 2.97 -17.68 -5.62
C ASP A 14 3.87 -16.76 -6.46
N ASN A 15 3.98 -15.48 -6.06
CA ASN A 15 4.72 -14.46 -6.81
C ASN A 15 5.58 -13.56 -5.90
N LEU A 16 6.90 -13.54 -6.15
CA LEU A 16 7.87 -12.69 -5.43
C LEU A 16 7.87 -11.23 -5.90
N ASN A 17 7.29 -10.94 -7.06
CA ASN A 17 7.20 -9.60 -7.66
C ASN A 17 5.76 -9.33 -8.11
N PRO A 18 4.81 -9.16 -7.17
CA PRO A 18 3.40 -9.04 -7.50
C PRO A 18 3.09 -7.74 -8.24
N GLU A 19 2.31 -7.86 -9.32
CA GLU A 19 1.72 -6.73 -10.03
C GLU A 19 0.24 -6.63 -9.67
N PHE A 20 -0.13 -5.67 -8.81
CA PHE A 20 -1.51 -5.50 -8.36
C PHE A 20 -2.37 -4.76 -9.42
N ALA A 21 -3.51 -5.36 -9.75
CA ALA A 21 -4.52 -4.83 -10.65
C ALA A 21 -5.44 -3.81 -9.94
N THR A 22 -5.78 -4.03 -8.67
CA THR A 22 -6.64 -3.10 -7.91
C THR A 22 -5.98 -1.73 -7.82
N LYS A 23 -6.72 -0.69 -8.27
CA LYS A 23 -6.25 0.69 -8.25
C LYS A 23 -6.82 1.44 -7.06
N VAL A 24 -5.94 2.10 -6.31
CA VAL A 24 -6.34 2.99 -5.21
C VAL A 24 -6.88 4.30 -5.79
N LYS A 25 -8.11 4.66 -5.39
CA LYS A 25 -8.69 5.98 -5.67
C LYS A 25 -8.58 6.81 -4.41
N ILE A 26 -7.82 7.90 -4.46
CA ILE A 26 -7.62 8.82 -3.34
C ILE A 26 -7.75 10.25 -3.85
N ASP A 27 -8.48 11.08 -3.11
CA ASP A 27 -8.61 12.49 -3.43
C ASP A 27 -7.31 13.21 -3.05
N TYR A 28 -6.74 13.96 -4.00
CA TYR A 28 -5.54 14.75 -3.76
C TYR A 28 -5.90 16.19 -3.37
N ARG A 29 -5.36 16.64 -2.23
CA ARG A 29 -5.53 17.98 -1.67
C ARG A 29 -4.17 18.63 -1.54
N PHE A 30 -3.87 19.62 -2.39
CA PHE A 30 -2.54 20.21 -2.48
C PHE A 30 -2.14 21.03 -1.23
N GLU A 31 -3.13 21.50 -0.46
CA GLU A 31 -2.93 22.25 0.79
C GLU A 31 -2.73 21.36 2.03
N GLU A 32 -2.89 20.03 1.92
CA GLU A 32 -2.80 19.10 3.05
C GLU A 32 -1.64 18.11 2.87
N GLU A 33 -0.92 17.84 3.97
CA GLU A 33 0.02 16.72 4.01
C GLU A 33 -0.74 15.40 4.28
N GLN A 34 -1.14 14.73 3.21
CA GLN A 34 -1.87 13.47 3.27
C GLN A 34 -0.89 12.29 3.41
N LEU A 35 -0.59 11.90 4.65
CA LEU A 35 0.27 10.74 4.97
C LEU A 35 -0.43 9.42 4.64
N ILE A 36 0.30 8.51 3.98
CA ILE A 36 -0.16 7.16 3.65
C ILE A 36 0.93 6.13 3.99
N ARG A 37 0.49 4.93 4.35
CA ARG A 37 1.35 3.79 4.63
C ARG A 37 0.92 2.61 3.77
N PHE A 38 1.87 2.07 3.00
CA PHE A 38 1.73 0.79 2.32
C PHE A 38 2.22 -0.30 3.27
N VAL A 39 1.45 -1.38 3.42
CA VAL A 39 1.78 -2.50 4.29
C VAL A 39 1.65 -3.78 3.47
N VAL A 40 2.67 -4.63 3.50
CA VAL A 40 2.74 -5.85 2.72
C VAL A 40 2.74 -7.06 3.65
N TYR A 41 1.91 -8.04 3.31
CA TYR A 41 1.79 -9.32 4.01
C TYR A 41 1.96 -10.47 3.03
N ASP A 42 2.52 -11.57 3.51
CA ASP A 42 2.47 -12.88 2.86
C ASP A 42 1.22 -13.62 3.34
N ILE A 43 0.39 -14.06 2.40
CA ILE A 43 -0.96 -14.58 2.69
C ILE A 43 -0.95 -16.09 2.63
N ASP A 44 -0.81 -16.76 3.78
CA ASP A 44 -0.76 -18.24 3.84
C ASP A 44 -2.08 -18.93 4.15
N LYS A 45 -3.11 -18.17 4.55
CA LYS A 45 -4.35 -18.72 5.11
C LYS A 45 -5.58 -18.15 4.41
N PRO A 46 -6.71 -18.88 4.36
CA PRO A 46 -7.99 -18.33 3.91
C PRO A 46 -8.64 -17.49 5.03
N SER A 47 -7.94 -16.46 5.51
CA SER A 47 -8.39 -15.51 6.53
C SER A 47 -8.32 -14.10 5.98
N SER A 48 -9.19 -13.22 6.46
CA SER A 48 -9.09 -11.78 6.19
C SER A 48 -8.36 -11.03 7.31
N ASN A 49 -8.02 -11.71 8.41
CA ASN A 49 -7.38 -11.12 9.56
C ASN A 49 -5.86 -11.09 9.36
N LEU A 50 -5.29 -9.88 9.30
CA LEU A 50 -3.86 -9.67 9.06
C LEU A 50 -2.96 -10.26 10.14
N THR A 51 -3.47 -10.51 11.36
CA THR A 51 -2.68 -11.19 12.40
C THR A 51 -2.42 -12.67 12.09
N ASP A 52 -3.16 -13.24 11.15
CA ASP A 52 -3.00 -14.64 10.76
C ASP A 52 -1.95 -14.83 9.65
N HIS A 53 -1.39 -13.73 9.13
CA HIS A 53 -0.51 -13.64 7.97
C HIS A 53 0.86 -13.08 8.35
N ASP A 54 1.87 -13.42 7.57
CA ASP A 54 3.24 -12.99 7.86
C ASP A 54 3.46 -11.56 7.36
N PHE A 55 3.89 -10.68 8.24
CA PHE A 55 4.20 -9.29 7.90
C PHE A 55 5.56 -9.21 7.20
N LEU A 56 5.58 -8.67 5.97
CA LEU A 56 6.80 -8.55 5.18
C LEU A 56 7.47 -7.19 5.32
N GLY A 57 6.69 -6.11 5.42
CA GLY A 57 7.24 -4.77 5.45
C GLY A 57 6.20 -3.68 5.29
N PHE A 58 6.61 -2.45 5.58
CA PHE A 58 5.80 -1.27 5.32
C PHE A 58 6.67 -0.16 4.73
N ALA A 59 6.03 0.75 4.00
CA ALA A 59 6.67 1.97 3.52
C ALA A 59 5.69 3.15 3.66
N GLU A 60 6.22 4.32 4.00
CA GLU A 60 5.43 5.52 4.25
C GLU A 60 5.84 6.66 3.32
N CYS A 61 4.85 7.39 2.83
CA CYS A 61 5.07 8.62 2.10
C CYS A 61 3.82 9.50 2.17
N THR A 62 3.80 10.57 1.39
CA THR A 62 2.61 11.39 1.20
C THR A 62 2.01 11.14 -0.18
N VAL A 63 0.70 11.37 -0.32
CA VAL A 63 0.03 11.34 -1.63
C VAL A 63 0.75 12.27 -2.62
N GLY A 64 1.19 13.45 -2.16
CA GLY A 64 1.96 14.39 -2.97
C GLY A 64 3.25 13.79 -3.54
N ARG A 65 4.00 12.98 -2.78
CA ARG A 65 5.21 12.30 -3.29
C ARG A 65 4.88 11.29 -4.40
N VAL A 66 3.80 10.53 -4.24
CA VAL A 66 3.35 9.56 -5.27
C VAL A 66 2.96 10.29 -6.55
N VAL A 67 2.14 11.36 -6.44
CA VAL A 67 1.71 12.16 -7.59
C VAL A 67 2.91 12.80 -8.31
N SER A 68 3.90 13.27 -7.56
CA SER A 68 5.10 13.93 -8.12
C SER A 68 6.04 12.97 -8.84
N ALA A 69 6.08 11.69 -8.44
CA ALA A 69 6.92 10.67 -9.08
C ALA A 69 6.41 10.27 -10.48
N GLY A 70 5.10 10.37 -10.72
CA GLY A 70 4.49 10.03 -12.00
C GLY A 70 4.66 8.54 -12.38
N TYR A 71 4.80 8.27 -13.67
CA TYR A 71 4.87 6.89 -14.20
C TYR A 71 6.24 6.21 -14.00
N GLY A 72 7.25 6.93 -13.49
CA GLY A 72 8.60 6.39 -13.29
C GLY A 72 8.76 5.48 -12.06
N GLY A 73 7.72 5.39 -11.23
CA GLY A 73 7.80 4.72 -9.94
C GLY A 73 8.38 5.63 -8.84
N LEU A 74 8.13 5.26 -7.59
CA LEU A 74 8.61 5.97 -6.41
C LEU A 74 9.54 5.05 -5.63
N GLU A 75 10.80 5.45 -5.49
CA GLU A 75 11.73 4.84 -4.55
C GLU A 75 11.78 5.69 -3.27
N LEU A 76 11.64 5.01 -2.13
CA LEU A 76 11.77 5.62 -0.81
C LEU A 76 13.18 5.36 -0.26
N PRO A 77 13.77 6.33 0.45
CA PRO A 77 15.10 6.18 1.04
C PRO A 77 15.16 5.07 2.10
#